data_AF-A0A508T8F8-F1
#
_entry.id   AF-A0A508T8F8-F1
#
_cell.length_a   1.000
_cell.length_b   1.000
_cell.length_c   1.000
_cell.angle_alpha   90.00
_cell.angle_beta   90.00
_cell.angle_gamma   90.00
#
_symmetry.space_group_name_H-M   'P 1'
#
loop_
_entity.id
_entity.type
_entity.pdbx_description
1 polymer ?
#
loop_
_entity_poly.entity_id
_entity_poly.type
_entity_poly.pdbx_seq_one_letter_code
_entity_poly.pdbx_strand_id
1 'polypeptide(L)'
;MAKREIRRSMLAWVLTNLFAAGLIFAGALGPGTAEVQTPSKPLSANDVSILFPSPKSPADLVNLIAVADLAGPAGAAHRLLSDEDFARFVANAENPEREGVPDSGARHIRLPDAVKKIDAWFVAGIRIDPGAPGLSPDVIAQFGRQPQVRLIIQPVSNGPQGFKVHDTAGHLIFSFNLDPDPPLEGCAPFPRFKPDDATFKGIVRDVAALRDQLAAGKFGNVKISTAGDMNVHPGLVGASAKPFRDAVKAMLEKHLSPQRLNTMAIMGISPPEPWVFVSMLRVPQAGLIPVPGPTLDGLHVAQMFSIVGDTHVVPRPVTNNQNPVTCRHATLQDPPLPISNRKGVSTADFIDSDVPNSRVLEIVNVIADTKKSHFFNTDCVSCHTETAQPLARKVQGFAVPGVNRAVLPKEDWNVRNFGWFPSFLHGGPAAATITRRAAAETADVVSFINSQLLNK
;
A
#
# COMPACT_ATOMS: atom_id res chain seq x y z
N MET A 1 41.59 21.85 60.73
CA MET A 1 42.79 21.31 60.05
C MET A 1 43.18 20.03 60.80
N ALA A 2 43.35 18.82 60.25
CA ALA A 2 43.15 18.22 58.93
C ALA A 2 42.90 16.70 59.17
N LYS A 3 42.25 16.03 58.21
CA LYS A 3 41.56 14.70 58.20
C LYS A 3 42.45 13.51 58.64
N ARG A 4 42.06 12.54 59.50
CA ARG A 4 40.99 11.48 59.47
C ARG A 4 41.08 10.50 58.28
N GLU A 5 40.99 9.17 58.37
CA GLU A 5 41.00 8.18 59.47
C GLU A 5 41.05 6.75 58.84
N ILE A 6 41.20 5.74 59.69
CA ILE A 6 41.59 4.35 59.43
C ILE A 6 40.41 3.41 59.09
N ARG A 7 40.73 2.36 58.30
CA ARG A 7 40.14 1.00 58.14
C ARG A 7 38.97 0.55 59.03
N ARG A 8 38.10 -0.32 58.48
CA ARG A 8 37.44 -1.54 59.06
C ARG A 8 36.52 -2.16 57.99
N SER A 9 36.14 -3.44 57.94
CA SER A 9 36.58 -4.72 58.52
C SER A 9 35.74 -5.84 57.88
N MET A 10 36.26 -7.06 57.82
CA MET A 10 35.48 -8.31 57.75
C MET A 10 34.65 -8.50 59.04
N LEU A 11 33.52 -9.21 58.95
CA LEU A 11 33.00 -10.27 59.86
C LEU A 11 31.46 -10.33 59.69
N ALA A 12 30.91 -11.43 59.15
CA ALA A 12 30.40 -12.60 59.88
C ALA A 12 28.86 -12.51 60.01
N TRP A 13 28.09 -13.37 59.35
CA TRP A 13 27.84 -14.81 59.60
C TRP A 13 26.56 -14.98 60.43
N VAL A 14 25.93 -16.16 60.26
CA VAL A 14 24.78 -16.73 61.01
C VAL A 14 23.41 -16.40 60.40
N LEU A 15 22.53 -17.33 60.00
CA LEU A 15 22.48 -18.80 59.93
C LEU A 15 21.40 -19.15 58.85
N THR A 16 21.51 -20.05 57.88
CA THR A 16 21.72 -21.53 57.82
C THR A 16 20.52 -22.41 58.23
N ASN A 17 20.30 -23.47 57.41
CA ASN A 17 19.63 -24.77 57.66
C ASN A 17 18.17 -24.90 57.13
N LEU A 18 17.72 -25.94 56.39
CA LEU A 18 18.08 -27.38 56.22
C LEU A 18 17.76 -27.84 54.76
N PHE A 19 18.56 -28.68 54.07
CA PHE A 19 18.61 -30.17 54.09
C PHE A 19 17.23 -30.85 53.90
N ALA A 20 16.97 -31.88 53.09
CA ALA A 20 17.77 -32.80 52.27
C ALA A 20 16.83 -33.66 51.38
N ALA A 21 17.40 -34.28 50.33
CA ALA A 21 16.98 -35.54 49.68
C ALA A 21 15.59 -35.60 49.01
N GLY A 22 15.37 -36.23 47.86
CA GLY A 22 16.14 -37.18 47.07
C GLY A 22 15.13 -38.03 46.28
N LEU A 23 15.40 -38.25 44.99
CA LEU A 23 14.87 -39.31 44.12
C LEU A 23 13.36 -39.66 44.17
N ILE A 24 12.68 -39.42 43.04
CA ILE A 24 11.93 -40.41 42.22
C ILE A 24 11.08 -39.60 41.24
N PHE A 25 11.46 -39.59 39.97
CA PHE A 25 10.58 -39.79 38.80
C PHE A 25 11.46 -39.83 37.54
N ALA A 26 11.97 -41.02 37.25
CA ALA A 26 12.27 -41.39 35.88
C ALA A 26 10.92 -41.61 35.18
N GLY A 27 10.60 -40.75 34.23
CA GLY A 27 9.35 -40.82 33.47
C GLY A 27 9.35 -39.84 32.30
N ALA A 28 9.68 -40.34 31.12
CA ALA A 28 9.42 -39.75 29.79
C ALA A 28 10.14 -38.43 29.43
N LEU A 29 11.47 -38.48 29.31
CA LEU A 29 12.16 -37.67 28.28
C LEU A 29 12.05 -38.43 26.96
N GLY A 30 10.90 -38.33 26.30
CA GLY A 30 10.83 -38.62 24.87
C GLY A 30 11.68 -37.59 24.12
N PRO A 31 12.41 -37.98 23.05
CA PRO A 31 12.98 -36.98 22.16
C PRO A 31 11.81 -36.14 21.65
N GLY A 32 11.80 -34.86 21.99
CA GLY A 32 10.87 -33.92 21.39
C GLY A 32 11.14 -33.94 19.90
N THR A 33 10.32 -34.67 19.15
CA THR A 33 10.23 -34.53 17.72
C THR A 33 9.80 -33.11 17.50
N ALA A 34 10.72 -32.24 17.09
CA ALA A 34 10.35 -31.03 16.39
C ALA A 34 9.44 -31.51 15.25
N GLU A 35 8.14 -31.21 15.34
CA GLU A 35 7.23 -31.45 14.24
C GLU A 35 7.86 -30.78 13.02
N VAL A 36 8.23 -31.61 12.04
CA VAL A 36 8.63 -31.12 10.73
C VAL A 36 7.43 -30.34 10.22
N GLN A 37 7.48 -29.02 10.32
CA GLN A 37 6.44 -28.16 9.80
C GLN A 37 6.33 -28.48 8.31
N THR A 38 5.19 -29.06 7.93
CA THR A 38 4.89 -29.29 6.51
C THR A 38 4.98 -27.94 5.80
N PRO A 39 5.76 -27.81 4.71
CA PRO A 39 5.89 -26.54 4.00
C PRO A 39 4.51 -25.99 3.67
N SER A 40 4.28 -24.71 3.96
CA SER A 40 3.03 -24.07 3.57
C SER A 40 2.93 -24.08 2.04
N LYS A 41 1.71 -24.32 1.54
CA LYS A 41 1.43 -24.23 0.11
C LYS A 41 1.78 -22.83 -0.39
N PRO A 42 2.19 -22.65 -1.65
CA PRO A 42 2.43 -21.33 -2.20
C PRO A 42 1.20 -20.43 -2.11
N LEU A 43 1.42 -19.15 -1.83
CA LEU A 43 0.41 -18.10 -1.97
C LEU A 43 0.21 -17.73 -3.43
N SER A 44 -0.98 -17.24 -3.74
CA SER A 44 -1.45 -16.75 -5.03
C SER A 44 -1.70 -15.25 -5.00
N ALA A 45 -1.96 -14.64 -6.16
CA ALA A 45 -2.16 -13.19 -6.27
C ALA A 45 -3.34 -12.68 -5.42
N ASN A 46 -4.46 -13.42 -5.39
CA ASN A 46 -5.62 -13.02 -4.58
C ASN A 46 -5.36 -13.14 -3.07
N ASP A 47 -4.41 -13.97 -2.61
CA ASP A 47 -4.11 -14.08 -1.17
C ASP A 47 -3.46 -12.79 -0.61
N VAL A 48 -2.66 -12.10 -1.43
CA VAL A 48 -1.86 -10.93 -1.03
C VAL A 48 -2.39 -9.62 -1.61
N SER A 49 -3.40 -9.69 -2.48
CA SER A 49 -4.11 -8.56 -3.06
C SER A 49 -5.62 -8.79 -2.97
N ILE A 50 -6.22 -8.31 -1.88
CA ILE A 50 -7.62 -8.56 -1.54
C ILE A 50 -8.46 -7.38 -2.03
N LEU A 51 -9.22 -7.57 -3.11
CA LEU A 51 -10.17 -6.58 -3.62
C LEU A 51 -11.58 -6.88 -3.09
N PHE A 52 -12.20 -5.91 -2.42
CA PHE A 52 -13.58 -6.04 -1.98
C PHE A 52 -14.56 -5.83 -3.14
N PRO A 53 -15.72 -6.52 -3.15
CA PRO A 53 -16.80 -6.21 -4.06
C PRO A 53 -17.21 -4.73 -3.91
N SER A 54 -17.50 -4.06 -5.03
CA SER A 54 -18.04 -2.70 -4.96
C SER A 54 -19.46 -2.74 -4.38
N PRO A 55 -19.77 -1.94 -3.33
CA PRO A 55 -21.10 -1.94 -2.76
C PRO A 55 -22.07 -1.24 -3.72
N LYS A 56 -23.30 -1.74 -3.80
CA LYS A 56 -24.36 -1.22 -4.67
C LYS A 56 -25.50 -0.58 -3.88
N SER A 57 -25.57 -0.90 -2.59
CA SER A 57 -26.62 -0.45 -1.68
C SER A 57 -26.07 -0.31 -0.26
N PRO A 58 -26.78 0.39 0.65
CA PRO A 58 -26.41 0.47 2.06
C PRO A 58 -26.28 -0.91 2.73
N ALA A 59 -27.08 -1.90 2.31
CA ALA A 59 -27.04 -3.24 2.86
C ALA A 59 -25.71 -3.95 2.59
N ASP A 60 -25.00 -3.59 1.52
CA ASP A 60 -23.72 -4.20 1.17
C ASP A 60 -22.58 -3.76 2.12
N LEU A 61 -22.74 -2.61 2.80
CA LEU A 61 -21.71 -2.07 3.70
C LEU A 61 -21.39 -3.00 4.87
N VAL A 62 -22.35 -3.84 5.28
CA VAL A 62 -22.13 -4.84 6.33
C VAL A 62 -21.07 -5.89 5.94
N ASN A 63 -20.74 -6.00 4.64
CA ASN A 63 -19.72 -6.92 4.11
C ASN A 63 -18.36 -6.24 3.87
N LEU A 64 -18.22 -4.96 4.23
CA LEU A 64 -16.99 -4.17 4.08
C LEU A 64 -16.34 -3.90 5.43
N ILE A 65 -15.06 -3.53 5.44
CA ILE A 65 -14.40 -3.06 6.67
C ILE A 65 -14.52 -1.54 6.70
N ALA A 66 -15.26 -0.98 7.67
CA ALA A 66 -15.26 0.45 7.92
C ALA A 66 -13.93 0.88 8.55
N VAL A 67 -13.36 2.00 8.09
CA VAL A 67 -12.07 2.50 8.61
C VAL A 67 -12.21 2.91 10.08
N ALA A 68 -13.35 3.47 10.45
CA ALA A 68 -13.67 3.87 11.83
C ALA A 68 -13.71 2.69 12.83
N ASP A 69 -13.93 1.47 12.32
CA ASP A 69 -14.06 0.26 13.12
C ASP A 69 -12.73 -0.49 13.29
N LEU A 70 -11.65 -0.06 12.62
CA LEU A 70 -10.33 -0.69 12.73
C LEU A 70 -9.66 -0.25 14.03
N ALA A 71 -9.40 -1.21 14.91
CA ALA A 71 -8.60 -1.02 16.11
C ALA A 71 -7.12 -1.39 15.88
N GLY A 72 -6.24 -0.88 16.75
CA GLY A 72 -4.89 -1.43 16.88
C GLY A 72 -4.89 -2.79 17.59
N PRO A 73 -3.71 -3.37 17.86
CA PRO A 73 -3.59 -4.68 18.51
C PRO A 73 -4.24 -4.69 19.90
N ALA A 74 -4.76 -5.86 20.29
CA ALA A 74 -5.60 -6.06 21.48
C ALA A 74 -5.06 -5.32 22.72
N GLY A 75 -5.90 -4.45 23.30
CA GLY A 75 -5.56 -3.57 24.43
C GLY A 75 -5.34 -2.11 24.04
N ALA A 76 -5.23 -1.80 22.74
CA ALA A 76 -5.23 -0.41 22.28
C ALA A 76 -6.62 0.21 22.44
N ALA A 77 -6.74 1.23 23.30
CA ALA A 77 -7.98 2.02 23.47
C ALA A 77 -8.32 2.92 22.26
N HIS A 78 -7.50 2.88 21.21
CA HIS A 78 -7.54 3.85 20.12
C HIS A 78 -7.70 3.16 18.76
N ARG A 79 -8.49 3.82 17.89
CA ARG A 79 -8.64 3.48 16.47
C ARG A 79 -7.27 3.46 15.78
N LEU A 80 -7.15 2.66 14.73
CA LEU A 80 -5.96 2.58 13.90
C LEU A 80 -5.61 3.93 13.25
N LEU A 81 -6.64 4.70 12.89
CA LEU A 81 -6.55 6.09 12.45
C LEU A 81 -7.45 6.94 13.35
N SER A 82 -6.87 7.92 14.05
CA SER A 82 -7.63 8.81 14.93
C SER A 82 -8.46 9.82 14.11
N ASP A 83 -9.51 10.36 14.71
CA ASP A 83 -10.34 11.40 14.07
C ASP A 83 -9.50 12.65 13.75
N GLU A 84 -8.49 12.96 14.57
CA GLU A 84 -7.55 14.06 14.33
C GLU A 84 -6.64 13.79 13.13
N ASP A 85 -6.02 12.62 13.05
CA ASP A 85 -5.17 12.25 11.90
C ASP A 85 -6.00 12.18 10.62
N PHE A 86 -7.24 11.69 10.69
CA PHE A 86 -8.16 11.67 9.56
C PHE A 86 -8.58 13.09 9.13
N ALA A 87 -8.87 13.99 10.07
CA ALA A 87 -9.16 15.38 9.77
C ALA A 87 -7.96 16.08 9.11
N ARG A 88 -6.73 15.82 9.59
CA ARG A 88 -5.49 16.31 8.95
C ARG A 88 -5.31 15.73 7.54
N PHE A 89 -5.61 14.45 7.34
CA PHE A 89 -5.59 13.81 6.03
C PHE A 89 -6.54 14.48 5.03
N VAL A 90 -7.79 14.74 5.45
CA VAL A 90 -8.77 15.49 4.65
C VAL A 90 -8.30 16.92 4.37
N ALA A 91 -7.82 17.64 5.39
CA ALA A 91 -7.37 19.02 5.24
C ALA A 91 -6.19 19.15 4.26
N ASN A 92 -5.20 18.26 4.38
CA ASN A 92 -4.05 18.17 3.47
C ASN A 92 -4.47 17.78 2.04
N ALA A 93 -5.58 17.06 1.86
CA ALA A 93 -6.10 16.72 0.53
C ALA A 93 -6.71 17.94 -0.18
N GLU A 94 -7.49 18.72 0.56
CA GLU A 94 -8.19 19.90 0.04
C GLU A 94 -7.27 21.12 -0.05
N ASN A 95 -6.18 21.15 0.73
CA ASN A 95 -5.21 22.26 0.77
C ASN A 95 -3.78 21.68 0.90
N PRO A 96 -3.23 21.10 -0.18
CA PRO A 96 -1.92 20.46 -0.13
C PRO A 96 -0.75 21.46 -0.11
N GLU A 97 -0.95 22.70 -0.57
CA GLU A 97 0.13 23.70 -0.65
C GLU A 97 0.59 24.21 0.73
N ARG A 98 1.86 24.62 0.78
CA ARG A 98 2.52 25.21 1.97
C ARG A 98 3.49 26.30 1.52
N GLU A 99 3.94 27.13 2.46
CA GLU A 99 4.93 28.17 2.20
C GLU A 99 6.17 27.58 1.47
N GLY A 100 6.54 28.17 0.33
CA GLY A 100 7.66 27.72 -0.51
C GLY A 100 7.32 26.65 -1.56
N VAL A 101 6.09 26.12 -1.57
CA VAL A 101 5.58 25.21 -2.62
C VAL A 101 4.84 26.04 -3.67
N PRO A 102 5.15 25.94 -4.97
CA PRO A 102 4.38 26.59 -6.02
C PRO A 102 2.91 26.20 -5.94
N ASP A 103 2.02 27.17 -6.13
CA ASP A 103 0.60 26.90 -6.27
C ASP A 103 0.40 25.93 -7.45
N SER A 104 -0.22 24.78 -7.18
CA SER A 104 -0.59 23.78 -8.20
C SER A 104 -1.61 24.32 -9.23
N GLY A 105 -2.00 25.59 -9.08
CA GLY A 105 -3.21 26.16 -9.62
C GLY A 105 -4.39 25.87 -8.69
N ALA A 106 -5.47 26.64 -8.83
CA ALA A 106 -6.68 26.60 -8.01
C ALA A 106 -7.49 25.28 -8.05
N ARG A 107 -6.89 24.14 -8.42
CA ARG A 107 -7.54 22.84 -8.62
C ARG A 107 -7.13 21.84 -7.55
N HIS A 108 -7.87 21.89 -6.44
CA HIS A 108 -7.71 20.98 -5.30
C HIS A 108 -8.75 19.88 -5.30
N ILE A 109 -8.46 18.77 -4.62
CA ILE A 109 -9.48 17.75 -4.33
C ILE A 109 -10.61 18.45 -3.56
N ARG A 110 -11.87 18.26 -3.98
CA ARG A 110 -13.03 18.78 -3.25
C ARG A 110 -13.85 17.61 -2.74
N LEU A 111 -13.84 17.40 -1.43
CA LEU A 111 -14.60 16.34 -0.79
C LEU A 111 -15.98 16.88 -0.37
N PRO A 112 -17.09 16.23 -0.74
CA PRO A 112 -18.40 16.56 -0.16
C PRO A 112 -18.40 16.39 1.37
N ASP A 113 -19.15 17.21 2.10
CA ASP A 113 -19.19 17.16 3.57
C ASP A 113 -19.54 15.78 4.13
N ALA A 114 -20.41 15.05 3.42
CA ALA A 114 -20.81 13.69 3.78
C ALA A 114 -19.64 12.70 3.87
N VAL A 115 -18.52 12.97 3.17
CA VAL A 115 -17.34 12.10 3.15
C VAL A 115 -16.14 12.69 3.88
N LYS A 116 -16.30 13.85 4.54
CA LYS A 116 -15.28 14.43 5.44
C LYS A 116 -15.28 13.78 6.83
N LYS A 117 -16.07 12.73 7.04
CA LYS A 117 -16.13 11.94 8.28
C LYS A 117 -15.56 10.55 8.04
N ILE A 118 -14.78 10.04 9.00
CA ILE A 118 -14.12 8.73 8.89
C ILE A 118 -15.12 7.58 8.72
N ASP A 119 -16.33 7.71 9.28
CA ASP A 119 -17.42 6.72 9.17
C ASP A 119 -17.90 6.49 7.73
N ALA A 120 -17.63 7.44 6.82
CA ALA A 120 -17.98 7.29 5.41
C ALA A 120 -16.98 6.42 4.64
N TRP A 121 -15.83 6.05 5.22
CA TRP A 121 -14.73 5.40 4.52
C TRP A 121 -14.67 3.91 4.80
N PHE A 122 -14.52 3.14 3.72
CA PHE A 122 -14.47 1.69 3.74
C PHE A 122 -13.23 1.19 3.03
N VAL A 123 -12.67 0.07 3.48
CA VAL A 123 -11.58 -0.62 2.79
C VAL A 123 -12.13 -1.21 1.49
N ALA A 124 -11.66 -0.67 0.36
CA ALA A 124 -11.92 -1.18 -0.97
C ALA A 124 -10.90 -2.25 -1.40
N GLY A 125 -9.65 -2.12 -0.94
CA GLY A 125 -8.58 -3.03 -1.27
C GLY A 125 -7.51 -3.16 -0.19
N ILE A 126 -6.82 -4.29 -0.17
CA ILE A 126 -5.68 -4.56 0.71
C ILE A 126 -4.52 -5.13 -0.12
N ARG A 127 -3.32 -4.63 0.13
CA ARG A 127 -2.08 -5.16 -0.45
C ARG A 127 -1.10 -5.53 0.66
N ILE A 128 -0.57 -6.76 0.61
CA ILE A 128 0.45 -7.27 1.53
C ILE A 128 1.77 -7.36 0.77
N ASP A 129 2.59 -6.30 0.84
CA ASP A 129 3.79 -6.19 0.03
C ASP A 129 5.04 -6.41 0.90
N PRO A 130 5.88 -7.43 0.64
CA PRO A 130 7.10 -7.66 1.43
C PRO A 130 8.18 -6.60 1.17
N GLY A 131 7.98 -5.69 0.23
CA GLY A 131 8.95 -4.65 -0.09
C GLY A 131 8.43 -3.53 -0.99
N ALA A 132 8.70 -2.30 -0.57
CA ALA A 132 8.70 -1.08 -1.37
C ALA A 132 10.13 -0.49 -1.41
N PRO A 133 10.48 0.32 -2.44
CA PRO A 133 9.66 0.74 -3.58
C PRO A 133 9.52 -0.32 -4.69
N GLY A 134 10.22 -1.47 -4.55
CA GLY A 134 10.18 -2.59 -5.48
C GLY A 134 10.99 -3.78 -4.94
N LEU A 135 10.88 -4.93 -5.59
CA LEU A 135 11.45 -6.20 -5.13
C LEU A 135 12.57 -6.75 -6.03
N SER A 136 12.97 -5.99 -7.06
CA SER A 136 14.11 -6.39 -7.88
C SER A 136 15.41 -6.29 -7.06
N PRO A 137 16.41 -7.16 -7.32
CA PRO A 137 17.69 -7.13 -6.60
C PRO A 137 18.36 -5.76 -6.60
N ASP A 138 18.33 -5.05 -7.73
CA ASP A 138 18.95 -3.72 -7.86
C ASP A 138 18.21 -2.68 -6.99
N VAL A 139 16.87 -2.70 -6.97
CA VAL A 139 16.09 -1.81 -6.10
C VAL A 139 16.43 -2.08 -4.62
N ILE A 140 16.47 -3.36 -4.21
CA ILE A 140 16.80 -3.73 -2.83
C ILE A 140 18.22 -3.32 -2.45
N ALA A 141 19.18 -3.51 -3.37
CA ALA A 141 20.57 -3.11 -3.15
C ALA A 141 20.71 -1.60 -2.91
N GLN A 142 19.90 -0.78 -3.60
CA GLN A 142 20.01 0.67 -3.57
C GLN A 142 19.19 1.32 -2.44
N PHE A 143 17.96 0.84 -2.24
CA PHE A 143 16.99 1.49 -1.34
C PHE A 143 16.71 0.67 -0.07
N GLY A 144 17.23 -0.56 0.01
CA GLY A 144 16.80 -1.52 1.01
C GLY A 144 15.41 -2.07 0.70
N ARG A 145 14.71 -2.57 1.72
CA ARG A 145 13.36 -3.12 1.57
C ARG A 145 12.46 -2.66 2.70
N GLN A 146 11.31 -2.11 2.31
CA GLN A 146 10.26 -1.70 3.24
C GLN A 146 9.03 -2.61 3.11
N PRO A 147 8.88 -3.65 3.95
CA PRO A 147 7.66 -4.43 4.01
C PRO A 147 6.50 -3.54 4.49
N GLN A 148 5.33 -3.70 3.88
CA GLN A 148 4.18 -2.86 4.14
C GLN A 148 2.86 -3.61 3.99
N VAL A 149 1.85 -3.16 4.73
CA VAL A 149 0.44 -3.44 4.44
C VAL A 149 -0.21 -2.14 4.00
N ARG A 150 -0.81 -2.12 2.81
CA ARG A 150 -1.51 -0.96 2.27
C ARG A 150 -3.01 -1.21 2.29
N LEU A 151 -3.75 -0.34 2.95
CA LEU A 151 -5.20 -0.27 2.85
C LEU A 151 -5.58 0.77 1.82
N ILE A 152 -6.38 0.38 0.84
CA ILE A 152 -6.99 1.28 -0.14
C ILE A 152 -8.40 1.53 0.35
N ILE A 153 -8.68 2.76 0.75
CA ILE A 153 -9.94 3.18 1.36
C ILE A 153 -10.70 4.08 0.40
N GLN A 154 -12.02 3.94 0.33
CA GLN A 154 -12.87 4.76 -0.53
C GLN A 154 -14.13 5.20 0.21
N PRO A 155 -14.58 6.45 0.01
CA PRO A 155 -15.76 6.93 0.70
C PRO A 155 -17.04 6.51 -0.01
N VAL A 156 -18.05 6.23 0.80
CA VAL A 156 -19.42 5.96 0.41
C VAL A 156 -20.34 6.89 1.16
N SER A 157 -21.32 7.47 0.48
CA SER A 157 -22.38 8.25 1.12
C SER A 157 -23.74 7.61 0.86
N ASN A 158 -24.62 7.70 1.85
CA ASN A 158 -26.04 7.37 1.71
C ASN A 158 -26.86 8.61 2.09
N GLY A 159 -27.12 9.48 1.11
CA GLY A 159 -27.75 10.79 1.33
C GLY A 159 -29.02 10.98 0.51
N PRO A 160 -29.58 12.21 0.47
CA PRO A 160 -30.76 12.53 -0.35
C PRO A 160 -30.58 12.22 -1.85
N GLN A 161 -29.33 12.24 -2.33
CA GLN A 161 -28.95 11.86 -3.70
C GLN A 161 -28.79 10.34 -3.90
N GLY A 162 -29.14 9.55 -2.89
CA GLY A 162 -29.02 8.10 -2.89
C GLY A 162 -27.66 7.59 -2.41
N PHE A 163 -27.48 6.29 -2.62
CA PHE A 163 -26.25 5.57 -2.31
C PHE A 163 -25.20 5.83 -3.38
N LYS A 164 -24.00 6.25 -2.98
CA LYS A 164 -22.93 6.64 -3.89
C LYS A 164 -21.55 6.24 -3.37
N VAL A 165 -20.79 5.52 -4.18
CA VAL A 165 -19.33 5.42 -4.05
C VAL A 165 -18.73 6.65 -4.71
N HIS A 166 -17.86 7.37 -4.01
CA HIS A 166 -17.24 8.59 -4.53
C HIS A 166 -15.99 8.28 -5.32
N ASP A 167 -15.68 9.10 -6.33
CA ASP A 167 -14.45 8.96 -7.12
C ASP A 167 -13.26 9.56 -6.37
N THR A 168 -13.07 9.08 -5.14
CA THR A 168 -11.96 9.38 -4.25
C THR A 168 -11.42 8.07 -3.70
N ALA A 169 -10.10 7.98 -3.55
CA ALA A 169 -9.43 6.88 -2.88
C ALA A 169 -8.31 7.41 -1.99
N GLY A 170 -8.16 6.83 -0.81
CA GLY A 170 -7.04 7.05 0.09
C GLY A 170 -6.20 5.78 0.18
N HIS A 171 -4.90 5.93 0.32
CA HIS A 171 -4.00 4.83 0.67
C HIS A 171 -3.46 5.06 2.08
N LEU A 172 -3.63 4.07 2.96
CA LEU A 172 -3.01 4.02 4.29
C LEU A 172 -1.90 2.98 4.26
N ILE A 173 -0.65 3.39 4.41
CA ILE A 173 0.51 2.51 4.28
C ILE A 173 1.14 2.30 5.66
N PHE A 174 1.09 1.05 6.12
CA PHE A 174 1.64 0.61 7.39
C PHE A 174 2.96 -0.11 7.14
N SER A 175 4.07 0.44 7.62
CA SER A 175 5.41 -0.09 7.37
C SER A 175 5.95 -0.96 8.50
N PHE A 176 6.75 -1.97 8.13
CA PHE A 176 7.37 -2.92 9.04
C PHE A 176 8.88 -2.88 8.87
N ASN A 177 9.47 -1.81 9.38
CA ASN A 177 10.90 -1.55 9.31
C ASN A 177 11.54 -1.57 10.70
N LEU A 178 12.80 -1.92 10.74
CA LEU A 178 13.71 -1.59 11.83
C LEU A 178 14.32 -0.21 11.58
N ASP A 179 15.19 0.24 12.48
CA ASP A 179 16.02 1.42 12.24
C ASP A 179 16.77 1.26 10.90
N PRO A 180 16.69 2.26 10.01
CA PRO A 180 17.25 2.14 8.67
C PRO A 180 18.77 2.15 8.70
N ASP A 181 19.38 1.55 7.69
CA ASP A 181 20.81 1.69 7.45
C ASP A 181 21.12 3.10 6.89
N PRO A 182 22.34 3.63 7.12
CA PRO A 182 22.75 4.90 6.55
C PRO A 182 22.60 4.93 5.01
N PRO A 183 22.38 6.12 4.42
CA PRO A 183 22.41 6.29 2.97
C PRO A 183 23.71 5.75 2.36
N LEU A 184 23.64 5.24 1.13
CA LEU A 184 24.85 4.97 0.34
C LEU A 184 25.59 6.28 0.02
N GLU A 185 26.86 6.16 -0.32
CA GLU A 185 27.68 7.30 -0.71
C GLU A 185 27.06 8.07 -1.89
N GLY A 186 26.83 9.37 -1.68
CA GLY A 186 26.17 10.25 -2.65
C GLY A 186 24.67 10.03 -2.81
N CYS A 187 24.03 9.37 -1.83
CA CYS A 187 22.59 9.15 -1.80
C CYS A 187 21.90 9.76 -0.57
N ALA A 188 22.63 10.51 0.26
CA ALA A 188 22.03 11.28 1.34
C ALA A 188 21.01 12.31 0.79
N PRO A 189 19.92 12.60 1.53
CA PRO A 189 19.58 12.08 2.86
C PRO A 189 18.81 10.74 2.82
N PHE A 190 18.75 10.05 1.69
CA PHE A 190 17.86 8.90 1.49
C PHE A 190 18.32 7.66 2.28
N PRO A 191 17.63 7.26 3.37
CA PRO A 191 18.04 6.10 4.15
C PRO A 191 17.81 4.80 3.38
N ARG A 192 18.54 3.75 3.75
CA ARG A 192 18.25 2.40 3.24
C ARG A 192 17.33 1.68 4.21
N PHE A 193 16.13 1.33 3.74
CA PHE A 193 15.13 0.68 4.59
C PHE A 193 15.58 -0.72 5.00
N LYS A 194 15.50 -0.97 6.30
CA LYS A 194 15.81 -2.26 6.90
C LYS A 194 14.50 -2.98 7.27
N PRO A 195 14.21 -4.15 6.69
CA PRO A 195 12.95 -4.85 6.94
C PRO A 195 12.92 -5.47 8.34
N ASP A 196 11.76 -5.39 9.01
CA ASP A 196 11.42 -6.24 10.16
C ASP A 196 10.75 -7.53 9.66
N ASP A 197 11.57 -8.43 9.10
CA ASP A 197 11.08 -9.70 8.55
C ASP A 197 10.48 -10.62 9.60
N ALA A 198 10.95 -10.57 10.84
CA ALA A 198 10.43 -11.42 11.91
C ALA A 198 8.95 -11.11 12.16
N THR A 199 8.62 -9.82 12.29
CA THR A 199 7.23 -9.38 12.39
C THR A 199 6.46 -9.64 11.10
N PHE A 200 7.03 -9.30 9.94
CA PHE A 200 6.30 -9.42 8.67
C PHE A 200 5.99 -10.87 8.26
N LYS A 201 6.87 -11.84 8.59
CA LYS A 201 6.57 -13.28 8.46
C LYS A 201 5.37 -13.71 9.29
N GLY A 202 5.10 -13.04 10.42
CA GLY A 202 3.86 -13.21 11.18
C GLY A 202 2.60 -12.94 10.35
N ILE A 203 2.61 -11.85 9.58
CA ILE A 203 1.51 -11.46 8.68
C ILE A 203 1.37 -12.49 7.56
N VAL A 204 2.48 -12.86 6.91
CA VAL A 204 2.49 -13.86 5.83
C VAL A 204 1.89 -15.19 6.28
N ARG A 205 2.20 -15.64 7.50
CA ARG A 205 1.62 -16.86 8.07
C ARG A 205 0.12 -16.75 8.30
N ASP A 206 -0.35 -15.62 8.82
CA ASP A 206 -1.79 -15.42 9.01
C ASP A 206 -2.55 -15.33 7.67
N VAL A 207 -1.94 -14.72 6.64
CA VAL A 207 -2.49 -14.73 5.26
C VAL A 207 -2.58 -16.17 4.72
N ALA A 208 -1.53 -16.97 4.89
CA ALA A 208 -1.55 -18.38 4.49
C ALA A 208 -2.61 -19.19 5.26
N ALA A 209 -2.78 -18.91 6.56
CA ALA A 209 -3.82 -19.54 7.36
C ALA A 209 -5.23 -19.16 6.88
N LEU A 210 -5.47 -17.89 6.53
CA LEU A 210 -6.75 -17.44 5.96
C LEU A 210 -7.05 -18.17 4.64
N ARG A 211 -6.07 -18.30 3.75
CA ARG A 211 -6.19 -19.09 2.51
C ARG A 211 -6.56 -20.54 2.82
N ASP A 212 -5.83 -21.19 3.72
CA ASP A 212 -6.02 -22.62 4.01
C ASP A 212 -7.39 -22.87 4.68
N GLN A 213 -7.83 -21.98 5.56
CA GLN A 213 -9.16 -22.00 6.17
C GLN A 213 -10.27 -21.82 5.12
N LEU A 214 -10.06 -20.93 4.15
CA LEU A 214 -10.99 -20.70 3.04
C LEU A 214 -11.10 -21.93 2.12
N ALA A 215 -9.96 -22.55 1.77
CA ALA A 215 -9.93 -23.80 1.00
C ALA A 215 -10.57 -24.98 1.77
N ALA A 216 -10.48 -24.99 3.09
CA ALA A 216 -11.11 -25.98 3.97
C ALA A 216 -12.61 -25.70 4.23
N GLY A 217 -13.16 -24.60 3.73
CA GLY A 217 -14.56 -24.23 3.91
C GLY A 217 -14.91 -23.73 5.31
N LYS A 218 -13.94 -23.17 6.05
CA LYS A 218 -14.16 -22.64 7.42
C LYS A 218 -14.95 -21.34 7.44
N PHE A 219 -15.15 -20.70 6.29
CA PHE A 219 -15.94 -19.47 6.16
C PHE A 219 -17.24 -19.76 5.40
N GLY A 220 -18.34 -19.93 6.13
CA GLY A 220 -19.67 -20.17 5.53
C GLY A 220 -19.87 -21.57 4.93
N ASN A 221 -19.05 -22.56 5.30
CA ASN A 221 -19.13 -23.95 4.81
C ASN A 221 -18.95 -24.13 3.29
N VAL A 222 -18.30 -23.18 2.61
CA VAL A 222 -18.01 -23.24 1.17
C VAL A 222 -16.50 -23.31 0.97
N LYS A 223 -16.02 -24.35 0.28
CA LYS A 223 -14.60 -24.49 -0.10
C LYS A 223 -14.29 -23.54 -1.26
N ILE A 224 -13.38 -22.61 -1.04
CA ILE A 224 -13.04 -21.58 -2.03
C ILE A 224 -11.53 -21.60 -2.28
N SER A 225 -11.16 -21.59 -3.57
CA SER A 225 -9.77 -21.42 -4.01
C SER A 225 -9.49 -19.95 -4.33
N THR A 226 -8.30 -19.48 -3.99
CA THR A 226 -7.79 -18.14 -4.33
C THR A 226 -6.91 -18.13 -5.58
N ALA A 227 -6.58 -19.31 -6.12
CA ALA A 227 -5.75 -19.44 -7.32
C ALA A 227 -6.43 -18.87 -8.57
N GLY A 228 -5.62 -18.38 -9.52
CA GLY A 228 -6.05 -17.81 -10.79
C GLY A 228 -5.69 -16.34 -10.92
N ASP A 229 -6.26 -15.69 -11.94
CA ASP A 229 -6.09 -14.26 -12.19
C ASP A 229 -6.64 -13.43 -11.02
N MET A 230 -6.08 -12.23 -10.85
CA MET A 230 -6.57 -11.26 -9.89
C MET A 230 -8.01 -10.85 -10.23
N ASN A 231 -8.86 -10.83 -9.20
CA ASN A 231 -10.27 -10.49 -9.31
C ASN A 231 -10.77 -9.86 -7.99
N VAL A 232 -12.06 -9.53 -7.91
CA VAL A 232 -12.76 -9.43 -6.62
C VAL A 232 -12.48 -10.72 -5.83
N HIS A 233 -12.02 -10.57 -4.59
CA HIS A 233 -11.51 -11.70 -3.82
C HIS A 233 -12.61 -12.76 -3.66
N PRO A 234 -12.37 -14.03 -4.04
CA PRO A 234 -13.44 -15.03 -4.09
C PRO A 234 -14.01 -15.36 -2.70
N GLY A 235 -13.22 -15.22 -1.63
CA GLY A 235 -13.71 -15.35 -0.26
C GLY A 235 -14.68 -14.24 0.19
N LEU A 236 -14.75 -13.12 -0.52
CA LEU A 236 -15.62 -11.98 -0.22
C LEU A 236 -16.95 -12.02 -1.02
N VAL A 237 -17.29 -13.17 -1.61
CA VAL A 237 -18.51 -13.35 -2.41
C VAL A 237 -19.37 -14.48 -1.83
N GLY A 238 -20.69 -14.29 -1.80
CA GLY A 238 -21.64 -15.31 -1.36
C GLY A 238 -21.57 -15.60 0.15
N ALA A 239 -21.79 -16.87 0.53
CA ALA A 239 -21.95 -17.28 1.93
C ALA A 239 -20.69 -17.11 2.80
N SER A 240 -19.49 -17.07 2.19
CA SER A 240 -18.23 -16.86 2.92
C SER A 240 -17.94 -15.40 3.23
N ALA A 241 -18.63 -14.45 2.58
CA ALA A 241 -18.22 -13.06 2.52
C ALA A 241 -18.03 -12.41 3.89
N LYS A 242 -19.08 -12.46 4.74
CA LYS A 242 -19.02 -11.87 6.08
C LYS A 242 -18.01 -12.59 7.00
N PRO A 243 -18.02 -13.92 7.17
CA PRO A 243 -17.04 -14.61 8.01
C PRO A 243 -15.59 -14.37 7.57
N PHE A 244 -15.32 -14.38 6.26
CA PHE A 244 -13.98 -14.11 5.74
C PHE A 244 -13.57 -12.64 5.96
N ARG A 245 -14.48 -11.67 5.73
CA ARG A 245 -14.24 -10.25 6.06
C ARG A 245 -13.89 -10.07 7.53
N ASP A 246 -14.66 -10.69 8.43
CA ASP A 246 -14.44 -10.61 9.88
C ASP A 246 -13.04 -11.16 10.24
N ALA A 247 -12.61 -12.26 9.60
CA ALA A 247 -11.29 -12.84 9.81
C ALA A 247 -10.13 -11.99 9.22
N VAL A 248 -10.32 -11.40 8.03
CA VAL A 248 -9.38 -10.43 7.45
C VAL A 248 -9.24 -9.22 8.37
N LYS A 249 -10.35 -8.67 8.87
CA LYS A 249 -10.34 -7.57 9.84
C LYS A 249 -9.52 -7.93 11.08
N ALA A 250 -9.76 -9.10 11.68
CA ALA A 250 -9.01 -9.55 12.85
C ALA A 250 -7.49 -9.68 12.57
N MET A 251 -7.10 -10.15 11.38
CA MET A 251 -5.69 -10.19 10.97
C MET A 251 -5.10 -8.78 10.86
N LEU A 252 -5.83 -7.82 10.29
CA LEU A 252 -5.37 -6.43 10.23
C LEU A 252 -5.20 -5.85 11.64
N GLU A 253 -6.20 -6.00 12.52
CA GLU A 253 -6.15 -5.46 13.88
C GLU A 253 -5.04 -6.09 14.73
N LYS A 254 -4.67 -7.35 14.45
CA LYS A 254 -3.54 -8.01 15.11
C LYS A 254 -2.18 -7.36 14.77
N HIS A 255 -2.00 -6.87 13.55
CA HIS A 255 -0.68 -6.48 13.03
C HIS A 255 -0.50 -4.99 12.77
N LEU A 256 -1.58 -4.27 12.47
CA LEU A 256 -1.53 -2.85 12.16
C LEU A 256 -1.61 -2.03 13.44
N SER A 257 -0.83 -0.95 13.51
CA SER A 257 -0.90 0.02 14.61
C SER A 257 -0.71 1.44 14.10
N PRO A 258 -1.18 2.47 14.83
CA PRO A 258 -0.98 3.87 14.44
C PRO A 258 0.50 4.24 14.25
N GLN A 259 1.41 3.63 15.03
CA GLN A 259 2.85 3.89 14.93
C GLN A 259 3.46 3.37 13.63
N ARG A 260 2.83 2.39 12.98
CA ARG A 260 3.28 1.85 11.70
C ARG A 260 2.77 2.69 10.51
N LEU A 261 1.76 3.54 10.70
CA LEU A 261 1.20 4.40 9.66
C LEU A 261 2.13 5.59 9.38
N ASN A 262 3.00 5.44 8.39
CA ASN A 262 4.05 6.41 8.05
C ASN A 262 3.81 7.16 6.74
N THR A 263 3.02 6.59 5.83
CA THR A 263 2.72 7.20 4.54
C THR A 263 1.23 7.10 4.26
N MET A 264 0.66 8.19 3.74
CA MET A 264 -0.69 8.21 3.22
C MET A 264 -0.67 8.84 1.84
N ALA A 265 -1.64 8.50 1.01
CA ALA A 265 -1.90 9.22 -0.23
C ALA A 265 -3.40 9.39 -0.40
N ILE A 266 -3.80 10.41 -1.13
CA ILE A 266 -5.18 10.60 -1.52
C ILE A 266 -5.25 10.98 -2.99
N MET A 267 -6.28 10.44 -3.62
CA MET A 267 -6.60 10.69 -4.99
C MET A 267 -8.08 11.04 -5.06
N GLY A 268 -8.42 12.15 -5.68
CA GLY A 268 -9.80 12.62 -5.76
C GLY A 268 -10.01 13.57 -6.92
N ILE A 269 -11.23 14.05 -7.10
CA ILE A 269 -11.56 14.97 -8.19
C ILE A 269 -11.62 16.40 -7.66
N SER A 270 -11.13 17.36 -8.45
CA SER A 270 -11.56 18.76 -8.42
C SER A 270 -12.72 18.90 -9.43
N PRO A 271 -14.00 18.83 -9.03
CA PRO A 271 -15.07 18.56 -9.98
C PRO A 271 -15.21 19.60 -11.10
N PRO A 272 -15.52 19.18 -12.35
CA PRO A 272 -15.69 17.78 -12.80
C PRO A 272 -14.36 17.04 -13.07
N GLU A 273 -13.26 17.77 -13.25
CA GLU A 273 -11.89 17.31 -13.44
C GLU A 273 -10.94 18.48 -13.08
N PRO A 274 -9.66 18.25 -12.76
CA PRO A 274 -8.89 17.02 -12.88
C PRO A 274 -9.08 16.05 -11.73
N TRP A 275 -8.62 14.82 -11.95
CA TRP A 275 -8.20 13.90 -10.91
C TRP A 275 -6.88 14.41 -10.35
N VAL A 276 -6.74 14.45 -9.04
CA VAL A 276 -5.58 14.98 -8.34
C VAL A 276 -5.05 13.92 -7.41
N PHE A 277 -3.75 13.68 -7.46
CA PHE A 277 -3.00 12.80 -6.56
C PHE A 277 -2.15 13.65 -5.61
N VAL A 278 -2.22 13.35 -4.31
CA VAL A 278 -1.37 13.96 -3.28
C VAL A 278 -0.77 12.85 -2.40
N SER A 279 0.56 12.83 -2.29
CA SER A 279 1.27 11.97 -1.33
C SER A 279 1.57 12.71 -0.04
N MET A 280 1.52 11.99 1.07
CA MET A 280 1.77 12.53 2.41
C MET A 280 2.70 11.62 3.21
N LEU A 281 3.62 12.22 3.97
CA LEU A 281 4.49 11.52 4.91
C LEU A 281 4.22 11.98 6.33
N ARG A 282 4.29 11.05 7.28
CA ARG A 282 4.32 11.40 8.69
C ARG A 282 5.74 11.83 9.04
N VAL A 283 5.89 13.08 9.45
CA VAL A 283 7.14 13.67 9.91
C VAL A 283 7.07 13.86 11.42
N PRO A 284 8.13 13.51 12.18
CA PRO A 284 8.21 13.80 13.61
C PRO A 284 7.87 15.28 13.88
N GLN A 285 7.10 15.53 14.94
CA GLN A 285 6.61 16.85 15.38
C GLN A 285 5.67 17.60 14.41
N ALA A 286 5.85 17.50 13.09
CA ALA A 286 4.99 18.13 12.08
C ALA A 286 3.72 17.31 11.76
N GLY A 287 3.69 16.03 12.12
CA GLY A 287 2.58 15.13 11.83
C GLY A 287 2.53 14.76 10.35
N LEU A 288 1.33 14.48 9.84
CA LEU A 288 1.12 14.13 8.43
C LEU A 288 1.20 15.38 7.55
N ILE A 289 2.09 15.36 6.54
CA ILE A 289 2.31 16.49 5.64
C ILE A 289 2.32 16.04 4.17
N PRO A 290 1.75 16.83 3.23
CA PRO A 290 1.98 16.65 1.79
C PRO A 290 3.46 16.77 1.47
N VAL A 291 3.91 15.98 0.50
CA VAL A 291 5.31 16.00 0.05
C VAL A 291 5.39 16.11 -1.47
N PRO A 292 6.41 16.80 -2.02
CA PRO A 292 6.60 16.88 -3.45
C PRO A 292 6.65 15.50 -4.11
N GLY A 293 5.99 15.39 -5.26
CA GLY A 293 6.03 14.18 -6.07
C GLY A 293 7.45 13.99 -6.61
N PRO A 294 8.08 12.82 -6.41
CA PRO A 294 9.49 12.64 -6.69
C PRO A 294 9.78 12.92 -8.18
N THR A 295 8.95 12.42 -9.09
CA THR A 295 9.12 12.49 -10.54
C THR A 295 8.53 13.73 -11.22
N LEU A 296 8.13 14.73 -10.44
CA LEU A 296 7.67 16.00 -10.96
C LEU A 296 8.88 16.94 -11.12
N ASP A 297 8.69 18.22 -10.82
CA ASP A 297 9.73 19.25 -10.84
C ASP A 297 10.44 19.42 -9.48
N GLY A 298 10.15 18.54 -8.51
CA GLY A 298 10.70 18.61 -7.15
C GLY A 298 10.05 19.68 -6.27
N LEU A 299 9.06 20.40 -6.79
CA LEU A 299 8.37 21.47 -6.09
C LEU A 299 6.90 21.13 -5.87
N HIS A 300 6.21 20.62 -6.89
CA HIS A 300 4.77 20.34 -6.81
C HIS A 300 4.45 19.14 -5.90
N VAL A 301 3.47 19.34 -5.02
CA VAL A 301 2.92 18.32 -4.10
C VAL A 301 1.75 17.54 -4.68
N ALA A 302 1.22 17.99 -5.82
CA ALA A 302 0.07 17.40 -6.49
C ALA A 302 0.40 17.06 -7.95
N GLN A 303 -0.13 15.93 -8.43
CA GLN A 303 -0.12 15.55 -9.85
C GLN A 303 -1.56 15.37 -10.33
N MET A 304 -1.87 15.92 -11.49
CA MET A 304 -3.23 16.04 -12.01
C MET A 304 -3.40 15.31 -13.34
N PHE A 305 -4.60 14.77 -13.56
CA PHE A 305 -5.04 14.15 -14.81
C PHE A 305 -6.44 14.65 -15.23
N SER A 306 -6.59 15.08 -16.47
CA SER A 306 -7.83 15.52 -17.12
C SER A 306 -8.07 14.71 -18.40
N ILE A 307 -9.33 14.61 -18.85
CA ILE A 307 -9.71 14.03 -20.15
C ILE A 307 -10.27 15.10 -21.10
N VAL A 308 -10.87 16.16 -20.56
CA VAL A 308 -11.54 17.20 -21.37
C VAL A 308 -10.62 18.38 -21.68
N GLY A 309 -9.66 18.69 -20.80
CA GLY A 309 -8.73 19.80 -20.99
C GLY A 309 -7.67 19.57 -22.07
N ASP A 310 -7.16 20.66 -22.65
CA ASP A 310 -6.12 20.63 -23.69
C ASP A 310 -4.78 20.05 -23.19
N THR A 311 -4.46 20.28 -21.91
CA THR A 311 -3.33 19.66 -21.21
C THR A 311 -3.88 18.64 -20.21
N HIS A 312 -3.65 17.36 -20.47
CA HIS A 312 -4.26 16.29 -19.69
C HIS A 312 -3.45 15.96 -18.45
N VAL A 313 -2.13 16.23 -18.40
CA VAL A 313 -1.28 15.90 -17.25
C VAL A 313 -0.54 17.13 -16.75
N VAL A 314 -0.72 17.48 -15.46
CA VAL A 314 -0.12 18.68 -14.86
C VAL A 314 0.41 18.40 -13.43
N PRO A 315 1.65 18.77 -13.09
CA PRO A 315 2.70 19.18 -14.02
C PRO A 315 3.12 18.00 -14.91
N ARG A 316 3.76 18.30 -16.04
CA ARG A 316 4.31 17.26 -16.90
C ARG A 316 5.46 16.55 -16.17
N PRO A 317 5.40 15.22 -15.98
CA PRO A 317 6.42 14.49 -15.22
C PRO A 317 7.72 14.37 -16.01
N VAL A 318 8.84 14.31 -15.28
CA VAL A 318 10.18 14.04 -15.82
C VAL A 318 10.76 12.84 -15.08
N THR A 319 10.49 11.64 -15.62
CA THR A 319 10.78 10.34 -15.01
C THR A 319 12.22 9.86 -15.28
N ASN A 320 12.67 8.89 -14.47
CA ASN A 320 13.99 8.26 -14.54
C ASN A 320 13.92 6.75 -14.76
N ASN A 321 12.79 6.23 -15.26
CA ASN A 321 12.53 4.80 -15.40
C ASN A 321 13.26 4.12 -16.59
N GLN A 322 14.13 4.86 -17.28
CA GLN A 322 15.11 4.32 -18.22
C GLN A 322 16.57 4.60 -17.80
N ASN A 323 16.80 5.29 -16.68
CA ASN A 323 18.12 5.37 -16.06
C ASN A 323 18.46 4.05 -15.34
N PRO A 324 19.75 3.78 -15.05
CA PRO A 324 20.12 2.71 -14.14
C PRO A 324 19.44 2.87 -12.77
N VAL A 325 18.95 1.78 -12.21
CA VAL A 325 18.37 1.76 -10.86
C VAL A 325 19.47 2.03 -9.84
N THR A 326 19.61 3.28 -9.44
CA THR A 326 20.51 3.72 -8.37
C THR A 326 19.81 4.77 -7.52
N CYS A 327 20.20 4.88 -6.25
CA CYS A 327 19.69 5.94 -5.40
C CYS A 327 20.03 7.34 -5.96
N ARG A 328 21.15 7.51 -6.68
CA ARG A 328 21.52 8.77 -7.36
C ARG A 328 20.57 9.16 -8.50
N HIS A 329 19.90 8.20 -9.12
CA HIS A 329 18.87 8.46 -10.13
C HIS A 329 17.46 8.46 -9.55
N ALA A 330 17.30 8.30 -8.23
CA ALA A 330 16.03 8.57 -7.59
C ALA A 330 15.74 10.07 -7.70
N THR A 331 14.47 10.42 -7.87
CA THR A 331 14.09 11.81 -8.13
C THR A 331 13.97 12.67 -6.85
N LEU A 332 14.26 12.08 -5.68
CA LEU A 332 14.30 12.73 -4.34
C LEU A 332 15.73 13.09 -3.85
N GLN A 333 16.72 13.14 -4.74
CA GLN A 333 18.11 13.45 -4.38
C GLN A 333 18.30 14.94 -4.10
N ASP A 334 19.30 15.26 -3.27
CA ASP A 334 19.74 16.63 -3.02
C ASP A 334 21.27 16.78 -3.29
N PRO A 335 21.68 17.50 -4.34
CA PRO A 335 20.82 18.17 -5.33
C PRO A 335 20.10 17.16 -6.25
N PRO A 336 18.93 17.50 -6.81
CA PRO A 336 18.21 16.61 -7.71
C PRO A 336 18.98 16.39 -9.03
N LEU A 337 18.79 15.22 -9.64
CA LEU A 337 19.36 14.94 -10.97
C LEU A 337 18.87 16.01 -11.98
N PRO A 338 19.77 16.70 -12.70
CA PRO A 338 19.39 17.71 -13.69
C PRO A 338 18.42 17.14 -14.72
N ILE A 339 17.41 17.92 -15.12
CA ILE A 339 16.36 17.49 -16.07
C ILE A 339 16.97 16.93 -17.37
N SER A 340 18.04 17.53 -17.89
CA SER A 340 18.75 17.06 -19.08
C SER A 340 19.38 15.66 -18.97
N ASN A 341 19.60 15.19 -17.74
CA ASN A 341 20.18 13.87 -17.45
C ASN A 341 19.11 12.82 -17.08
N ARG A 342 17.84 13.24 -16.98
CA ARG A 342 16.71 12.36 -16.70
C ARG A 342 16.30 11.64 -17.98
N LYS A 343 16.18 10.32 -17.90
CA LYS A 343 15.79 9.44 -19.02
C LYS A 343 14.63 8.57 -18.55
N GLY A 344 13.47 8.81 -19.13
CA GLY A 344 12.29 8.06 -18.80
C GLY A 344 11.17 8.28 -19.80
N VAL A 345 10.10 7.55 -19.58
CA VAL A 345 8.84 7.69 -20.30
C VAL A 345 7.70 7.91 -19.32
N SER A 346 6.68 8.61 -19.79
CA SER A 346 5.43 8.82 -19.06
C SER A 346 4.24 8.63 -19.99
N THR A 347 3.10 8.29 -19.42
CA THR A 347 1.83 8.29 -20.17
C THR A 347 1.48 9.67 -20.72
N ALA A 348 1.96 10.76 -20.10
CA ALA A 348 1.83 12.11 -20.64
C ALA A 348 2.37 12.25 -22.08
N ASP A 349 3.33 11.42 -22.48
CA ASP A 349 3.92 11.45 -23.83
C ASP A 349 2.99 10.95 -24.93
N PHE A 350 2.03 10.08 -24.60
CA PHE A 350 1.03 9.64 -25.56
C PHE A 350 -0.36 10.18 -25.26
N ILE A 351 -0.64 10.62 -24.04
CA ILE A 351 -1.94 11.22 -23.69
C ILE A 351 -2.07 12.60 -24.33
N ASP A 352 -1.05 13.46 -24.17
CA ASP A 352 -1.07 14.83 -24.69
C ASP A 352 -0.64 14.95 -26.16
N SER A 353 -0.39 13.83 -26.84
CA SER A 353 0.16 13.83 -28.20
C SER A 353 -0.33 12.64 -28.99
N ASP A 354 -0.54 12.85 -30.29
CA ASP A 354 -0.83 11.75 -31.20
C ASP A 354 0.47 10.99 -31.52
N VAL A 355 0.57 9.75 -31.03
CA VAL A 355 1.75 8.90 -31.24
C VAL A 355 1.34 7.50 -31.70
N PRO A 356 2.15 6.82 -32.53
CA PRO A 356 1.82 5.49 -33.04
C PRO A 356 1.63 4.43 -31.95
N ASN A 357 0.76 3.45 -32.20
CA ASN A 357 0.49 2.32 -31.30
C ASN A 357 1.76 1.61 -30.79
N SER A 358 2.78 1.47 -31.64
CA SER A 358 4.07 0.87 -31.26
C SER A 358 4.76 1.66 -30.14
N ARG A 359 4.71 2.99 -30.20
CA ARG A 359 5.28 3.86 -29.16
C ARG A 359 4.43 3.83 -27.88
N VAL A 360 3.11 3.78 -28.00
CA VAL A 360 2.22 3.59 -26.83
C VAL A 360 2.60 2.31 -26.09
N LEU A 361 2.72 1.19 -26.81
CA LEU A 361 3.13 -0.10 -26.23
C LEU A 361 4.50 -0.03 -25.54
N GLU A 362 5.49 0.60 -26.19
CA GLU A 362 6.81 0.78 -25.59
C GLU A 362 6.74 1.52 -24.25
N ILE A 363 6.04 2.66 -24.23
CA ILE A 363 5.88 3.49 -23.03
C ILE A 363 5.23 2.69 -21.90
N VAL A 364 4.06 2.09 -22.16
CA VAL A 364 3.33 1.37 -21.11
C VAL A 364 4.07 0.12 -20.65
N ASN A 365 4.84 -0.55 -21.52
CA ASN A 365 5.65 -1.70 -21.13
C ASN A 365 6.81 -1.31 -20.20
N VAL A 366 7.45 -0.15 -20.40
CA VAL A 366 8.43 0.37 -19.44
C VAL A 366 7.76 0.69 -18.11
N ILE A 367 6.60 1.35 -18.14
CA ILE A 367 5.86 1.73 -16.92
C ILE A 367 5.37 0.49 -16.16
N ALA A 368 4.91 -0.57 -16.83
CA ALA A 368 4.45 -1.79 -16.15
C ALA A 368 5.59 -2.69 -15.64
N ASP A 369 6.82 -2.54 -16.16
CA ASP A 369 7.98 -3.31 -15.73
C ASP A 369 8.47 -2.82 -14.35
N THR A 370 8.20 -3.61 -13.32
CA THR A 370 8.55 -3.36 -11.91
C THR A 370 10.06 -3.31 -11.65
N LYS A 371 10.88 -3.85 -12.57
CA LYS A 371 12.34 -3.78 -12.46
C LYS A 371 12.89 -2.45 -12.96
N LYS A 372 12.14 -1.75 -13.81
CA LYS A 372 12.50 -0.45 -14.39
C LYS A 372 11.78 0.71 -13.70
N SER A 373 10.51 0.51 -13.38
CA SER A 373 9.61 1.55 -12.92
C SER A 373 9.18 1.29 -11.47
N HIS A 374 9.59 2.15 -10.56
CA HIS A 374 9.26 2.13 -9.14
C HIS A 374 8.87 3.54 -8.65
N PHE A 375 8.38 3.61 -7.41
CA PHE A 375 7.82 4.84 -6.84
C PHE A 375 8.73 6.08 -6.94
N PHE A 376 10.05 5.91 -6.78
CA PHE A 376 11.01 7.02 -6.85
C PHE A 376 11.46 7.43 -8.25
N ASN A 377 11.04 6.74 -9.32
CA ASN A 377 11.49 7.06 -10.68
C ASN A 377 10.37 7.09 -11.74
N THR A 378 9.14 6.73 -11.38
CA THR A 378 7.95 6.80 -12.24
C THR A 378 6.86 7.64 -11.61
N ASP A 379 6.06 8.34 -12.42
CA ASP A 379 5.01 9.24 -11.95
C ASP A 379 3.69 8.53 -11.62
N CYS A 380 2.87 9.15 -10.77
CA CYS A 380 1.67 8.54 -10.22
C CYS A 380 0.56 8.44 -11.27
N VAL A 381 0.39 9.45 -12.12
CA VAL A 381 -0.56 9.39 -13.24
C VAL A 381 -0.23 8.20 -14.13
N SER A 382 1.03 8.02 -14.53
CA SER A 382 1.45 6.88 -15.35
C SER A 382 1.15 5.53 -14.73
N CYS A 383 1.42 5.35 -13.44
CA CYS A 383 1.09 4.12 -12.72
C CYS A 383 -0.43 3.84 -12.67
N HIS A 384 -1.25 4.86 -12.87
CA HIS A 384 -2.71 4.78 -12.80
C HIS A 384 -3.40 4.78 -14.18
N THR A 385 -2.75 5.24 -15.25
CA THR A 385 -3.33 5.34 -16.60
C THR A 385 -2.74 4.34 -17.60
N GLU A 386 -1.60 3.69 -17.32
CA GLU A 386 -0.91 2.81 -18.29
C GLU A 386 -1.74 1.63 -18.80
N THR A 387 -2.77 1.21 -18.04
CA THR A 387 -3.71 0.18 -18.48
C THR A 387 -4.94 0.77 -19.18
N ALA A 388 -5.59 1.76 -18.57
CA ALA A 388 -6.86 2.29 -19.07
C ALA A 388 -6.71 2.93 -20.46
N GLN A 389 -5.62 3.66 -20.67
CA GLN A 389 -5.43 4.43 -21.91
C GLN A 389 -5.23 3.55 -23.15
N PRO A 390 -4.34 2.52 -23.16
CA PRO A 390 -4.24 1.62 -24.30
C PRO A 390 -5.52 0.82 -24.56
N LEU A 391 -6.29 0.45 -23.52
CA LEU A 391 -7.57 -0.24 -23.67
C LEU A 391 -8.60 0.64 -24.36
N ALA A 392 -8.76 1.89 -23.91
CA ALA A 392 -9.68 2.85 -24.52
C ALA A 392 -9.32 3.13 -25.98
N ARG A 393 -8.02 3.28 -26.26
CA ARG A 393 -7.46 3.46 -27.62
C ARG A 393 -7.49 2.21 -28.49
N LYS A 394 -7.83 1.05 -27.93
CA LYS A 394 -7.81 -0.26 -28.62
C LYS A 394 -6.46 -0.56 -29.28
N VAL A 395 -5.37 -0.26 -28.57
CA VAL A 395 -4.00 -0.48 -29.07
C VAL A 395 -3.80 -1.96 -29.40
N GLN A 396 -3.51 -2.26 -30.66
CA GLN A 396 -3.28 -3.65 -31.11
C GLN A 396 -2.09 -4.25 -30.39
N GLY A 397 -2.22 -5.50 -29.93
CA GLY A 397 -1.16 -6.22 -29.21
C GLY A 397 -1.02 -5.85 -27.73
N PHE A 398 -1.82 -4.92 -27.21
CA PHE A 398 -1.86 -4.66 -25.77
C PHE A 398 -2.58 -5.79 -25.03
N ALA A 399 -1.94 -6.33 -23.99
CA ALA A 399 -2.48 -7.40 -23.16
C ALA A 399 -2.28 -7.09 -21.68
N VAL A 400 -3.23 -7.56 -20.85
CA VAL A 400 -3.23 -7.40 -19.40
C VAL A 400 -3.20 -8.78 -18.74
N PRO A 401 -2.04 -9.45 -18.68
CA PRO A 401 -1.92 -10.77 -18.08
C PRO A 401 -2.16 -10.73 -16.57
N GLY A 402 -2.69 -11.81 -16.01
CA GLY A 402 -2.87 -11.98 -14.56
C GLY A 402 -4.05 -11.22 -13.95
N VAL A 403 -4.92 -10.62 -14.79
CA VAL A 403 -6.12 -9.90 -14.34
C VAL A 403 -7.34 -10.44 -15.05
N ASN A 404 -8.40 -10.71 -14.28
CA ASN A 404 -9.67 -11.13 -14.84
C ASN A 404 -10.29 -10.00 -15.68
N ARG A 405 -10.76 -10.32 -16.90
CA ARG A 405 -11.35 -9.34 -17.83
C ARG A 405 -12.51 -8.54 -17.24
N ALA A 406 -13.26 -9.11 -16.29
CA ALA A 406 -14.42 -8.46 -15.68
C ALA A 406 -14.06 -7.23 -14.83
N VAL A 407 -12.82 -7.15 -14.34
CA VAL A 407 -12.31 -6.06 -13.49
C VAL A 407 -11.27 -5.20 -14.20
N LEU A 408 -11.12 -5.32 -15.53
CA LEU A 408 -10.29 -4.39 -16.28
C LEU A 408 -10.93 -3.00 -16.34
N PRO A 409 -10.12 -1.94 -16.38
CA PRO A 409 -10.62 -0.60 -16.68
C PRO A 409 -11.43 -0.60 -17.98
N LYS A 410 -12.62 0.03 -17.94
CA LYS A 410 -13.54 0.12 -19.08
C LYS A 410 -13.59 1.52 -19.71
N GLU A 411 -13.00 2.50 -19.04
CA GLU A 411 -13.01 3.91 -19.38
C GLU A 411 -11.60 4.47 -19.33
N ASP A 412 -11.30 5.43 -20.19
CA ASP A 412 -10.04 6.18 -20.21
C ASP A 412 -9.82 7.01 -18.94
N TRP A 413 -10.91 7.47 -18.32
CA TRP A 413 -10.92 8.14 -17.03
C TRP A 413 -10.59 7.23 -15.85
N ASN A 414 -10.62 5.91 -16.03
CA ASN A 414 -10.40 4.99 -14.92
C ASN A 414 -8.93 4.96 -14.47
N VAL A 415 -8.61 5.91 -13.59
CA VAL A 415 -7.34 6.10 -12.90
C VAL A 415 -7.28 5.29 -11.60
N ARG A 416 -8.07 4.22 -11.45
CA ARG A 416 -7.98 3.31 -10.30
C ARG A 416 -7.03 2.18 -10.63
N ASN A 417 -5.86 2.21 -10.00
CA ASN A 417 -4.89 1.12 -10.13
C ASN A 417 -5.43 -0.20 -9.54
N PHE A 418 -6.10 -0.11 -8.37
CA PHE A 418 -6.75 -1.21 -7.66
C PHE A 418 -7.84 -0.62 -6.74
N GLY A 419 -9.09 -1.05 -6.84
CA GLY A 419 -10.20 -0.53 -6.01
C GLY A 419 -11.53 -0.48 -6.74
N TRP A 420 -12.43 0.41 -6.33
CA TRP A 420 -13.71 0.69 -6.98
C TRP A 420 -13.61 1.94 -7.85
N PHE A 421 -14.21 1.86 -9.03
CA PHE A 421 -14.33 2.96 -9.96
C PHE A 421 -15.81 3.32 -10.15
N PRO A 422 -16.27 4.44 -9.57
CA PRO A 422 -17.57 5.02 -9.88
C PRO A 422 -17.42 5.91 -11.13
N SER A 423 -17.82 5.41 -12.30
CA SER A 423 -17.80 6.23 -13.51
C SER A 423 -18.63 7.48 -13.31
N PHE A 424 -17.99 8.65 -13.36
CA PHE A 424 -18.75 9.90 -13.45
C PHE A 424 -19.10 10.24 -14.90
N LEU A 425 -18.32 9.79 -15.88
CA LEU A 425 -18.51 10.10 -17.30
C LEU A 425 -19.75 9.39 -17.87
N HIS A 426 -19.98 8.14 -17.48
CA HIS A 426 -21.09 7.32 -17.96
C HIS A 426 -22.15 7.07 -16.89
N GLY A 427 -21.86 7.42 -15.64
CA GLY A 427 -22.73 7.13 -14.51
C GLY A 427 -22.83 5.64 -14.19
N GLY A 428 -23.77 5.28 -13.32
CA GLY A 428 -24.03 3.89 -12.94
C GLY A 428 -23.33 3.45 -11.64
N PRO A 429 -23.51 2.18 -11.24
CA PRO A 429 -22.90 1.65 -10.03
C PRO A 429 -21.39 1.54 -10.19
N ALA A 430 -20.66 1.75 -9.09
CA ALA A 430 -19.23 1.55 -9.08
C ALA A 430 -18.86 0.10 -9.41
N ALA A 431 -17.71 -0.06 -10.07
CA ALA A 431 -17.19 -1.37 -10.47
C ALA A 431 -15.80 -1.59 -9.86
N ALA A 432 -15.53 -2.82 -9.44
CA ALA A 432 -14.19 -3.21 -9.03
C ALA A 432 -13.23 -3.16 -10.24
N THR A 433 -12.03 -2.60 -10.03
CA THR A 433 -11.01 -2.36 -11.07
C THR A 433 -9.64 -2.84 -10.59
N ILE A 434 -8.90 -3.49 -11.48
CA ILE A 434 -7.49 -3.89 -11.32
C ILE A 434 -6.74 -3.58 -12.62
N THR A 435 -5.59 -2.94 -12.50
CA THR A 435 -4.70 -2.62 -13.64
C THR A 435 -3.62 -3.68 -13.85
N ARG A 436 -3.00 -3.67 -15.04
CA ARG A 436 -1.81 -4.45 -15.36
C ARG A 436 -0.65 -4.14 -14.43
N ARG A 437 -0.40 -2.85 -14.15
CA ARG A 437 0.60 -2.40 -13.17
C ARG A 437 0.38 -3.04 -11.80
N ALA A 438 -0.85 -3.03 -11.28
CA ALA A 438 -1.19 -3.66 -10.01
C ALA A 438 -0.83 -5.16 -10.00
N ALA A 439 -1.12 -5.86 -11.10
CA ALA A 439 -0.87 -7.28 -11.24
C ALA A 439 0.61 -7.63 -11.40
N ALA A 440 1.38 -6.81 -12.13
CA ALA A 440 2.83 -6.97 -12.25
C ALA A 440 3.52 -6.84 -10.88
N GLU A 441 3.13 -5.83 -10.09
CA GLU A 441 3.61 -5.67 -8.71
C GLU A 441 3.20 -6.86 -7.84
N THR A 442 1.96 -7.33 -7.92
CA THR A 442 1.49 -8.51 -7.17
C THR A 442 2.26 -9.77 -7.56
N ALA A 443 2.62 -9.95 -8.84
CA ALA A 443 3.39 -11.11 -9.28
C ALA A 443 4.78 -11.15 -8.62
N ASP A 444 5.47 -10.01 -8.55
CA ASP A 444 6.75 -9.89 -7.84
C ASP A 444 6.60 -10.15 -6.34
N VAL A 445 5.54 -9.62 -5.72
CA VAL A 445 5.18 -9.84 -4.31
C VAL A 445 5.01 -11.33 -4.02
N VAL A 446 4.18 -12.03 -4.81
CA VAL A 446 3.92 -13.46 -4.64
C VAL A 446 5.20 -14.27 -4.83
N SER A 447 5.98 -13.96 -5.86
CA SER A 447 7.26 -14.61 -6.12
C SER A 447 8.23 -14.46 -4.95
N PHE A 448 8.35 -13.24 -4.41
CA PHE A 448 9.22 -12.96 -3.27
C PHE A 448 8.74 -13.66 -1.99
N ILE A 449 7.46 -13.56 -1.64
CA ILE A 449 6.94 -14.20 -0.42
C ILE A 449 7.16 -15.71 -0.46
N ASN A 450 6.78 -16.36 -1.57
CA ASN A 450 6.88 -17.81 -1.69
C ASN A 450 8.33 -18.31 -1.65
N SER A 451 9.28 -17.52 -2.17
CA SER A 451 10.70 -17.91 -2.22
C SER A 451 11.52 -17.48 -1.01
N GLN A 452 11.13 -16.41 -0.29
CA GLN A 452 11.95 -15.79 0.76
C GLN A 452 11.30 -15.75 2.15
N LEU A 453 9.97 -15.78 2.27
CA LEU A 453 9.29 -15.48 3.55
C LEU A 453 8.38 -16.59 4.06
N LEU A 454 7.71 -17.35 3.19
CA LEU A 454 6.65 -18.27 3.61
C LEU A 454 7.19 -19.54 4.29
N ASN A 455 8.30 -20.07 3.78
CA ASN A 455 8.88 -21.36 4.20
C ASN A 455 10.35 -21.23 4.68
N LYS A 456 10.79 -20.00 4.99
CA LYS A 456 12.10 -19.67 5.53
C LYS A 456 11.91 -18.82 6.77
#